data_AF-A0A1M6TQX1-F1
#
_entry.id   AF-A0A1M6TQX1-F1
#
_cell.length_a   1.000
_cell.length_b   1.000
_cell.length_c   1.000
_cell.angle_alpha   90.00
_cell.angle_beta   90.00
_cell.angle_gamma   90.00
#
_symmetry.space_group_name_H-M   'P 1'
#
loop_
_entity.id
_entity.type
_entity.pdbx_description
1 polymer ?
#
loop_
_entity_poly.entity_id
_entity_poly.type
_entity_poly.pdbx_seq_one_letter_code
_entity_poly.pdbx_strand_id
1 'polypeptide(L)'
;MGLKGIVAENARELAVMINESLKTRERRYTLRPFNRFDIERSMWWIVPSADYPAFRFGKFFVDEVNGKFEVGLHIEKGLIQSIDNKPELVLNDTWAWYVFIDALANREVGERLTTIQESVGNDIGIAVRVEIPDLIEAGDERGKRLIQLRQGQWWDEQRKEPADLRILLDWIGSIEGISWY
;
A
#
# COMPACT_ATOMS: atom_id res chain seq x y z
N MET A 1 0.22 -31.04 3.84
CA MET A 1 1.58 -30.68 3.41
C MET A 1 1.91 -29.40 4.15
N GLY A 2 2.78 -29.44 5.17
CA GLY A 2 3.09 -28.24 5.95
C GLY A 2 3.81 -27.23 5.06
N LEU A 3 3.31 -25.99 4.98
CA LEU A 3 4.05 -24.90 4.38
C LEU A 3 5.38 -24.78 5.12
N LYS A 4 6.50 -25.02 4.43
CA LYS A 4 7.81 -24.62 4.98
C LYS A 4 7.75 -23.11 5.15
N GLY A 5 7.88 -22.64 6.39
CA GLY A 5 7.94 -21.22 6.68
C GLY A 5 9.06 -20.56 5.87
N ILE A 6 8.80 -19.35 5.39
CA ILE A 6 9.83 -18.48 4.83
C ILE A 6 10.60 -17.90 6.01
N VAL A 7 11.92 -18.05 6.00
CA VAL A 7 12.83 -17.40 6.95
C VAL A 7 13.60 -16.35 6.16
N ALA A 8 13.54 -15.11 6.64
CA ALA A 8 14.28 -13.99 6.09
C ALA A 8 14.86 -13.17 7.25
N GLU A 9 16.11 -12.73 7.12
CA GLU A 9 16.84 -11.99 8.14
C GLU A 9 16.45 -10.51 8.17
N ASN A 10 16.00 -9.96 7.04
CA ASN A 10 15.61 -8.55 6.89
C ASN A 10 14.65 -8.34 5.71
N ALA A 11 14.16 -7.10 5.57
CA ALA A 11 13.19 -6.73 4.53
C ALA A 11 13.70 -6.96 3.11
N ARG A 12 15.01 -6.77 2.88
CA ARG A 12 15.65 -6.99 1.57
C ARG A 12 15.56 -8.45 1.15
N GLU A 13 15.95 -9.37 2.04
CA GLU A 13 15.92 -10.79 1.75
C GLU A 13 14.49 -11.27 1.45
N LEU A 14 13.53 -10.85 2.28
CA LEU A 14 12.13 -11.19 2.07
C LEU A 14 11.60 -10.62 0.73
N ALA A 15 11.96 -9.37 0.38
CA ALA A 15 11.60 -8.79 -0.91
C ALA A 15 12.19 -9.56 -2.10
N VAL A 16 13.43 -10.03 -2.00
CA VAL A 16 14.05 -10.90 -3.03
C VAL A 16 13.27 -12.20 -3.17
N MET A 17 12.94 -12.87 -2.07
CA MET A 17 12.19 -14.13 -2.08
C MET A 17 10.79 -13.97 -2.70
N ILE A 18 10.08 -12.90 -2.33
CA ILE A 18 8.76 -12.58 -2.92
C ILE A 18 8.92 -12.28 -4.41
N ASN A 19 9.91 -11.46 -4.80
CA ASN A 19 10.17 -11.13 -6.19
C ASN A 19 10.46 -12.36 -7.05
N GLU A 20 11.29 -13.31 -6.58
CA GLU A 20 11.52 -14.58 -7.27
C GLU A 20 10.24 -15.41 -7.40
N SER A 21 9.41 -15.42 -6.35
CA SER A 21 8.15 -16.18 -6.35
C SER A 21 7.08 -15.58 -7.28
N LEU A 22 7.12 -14.27 -7.51
CA LEU A 22 6.21 -13.56 -8.42
C LEU A 22 6.64 -13.65 -9.90
N LYS A 23 7.89 -14.04 -10.18
CA LYS A 23 8.38 -14.14 -11.56
C LYS A 23 7.60 -15.20 -12.32
N THR A 24 7.08 -14.79 -13.46
CA THR A 24 6.51 -15.70 -14.46
C THR A 24 7.25 -15.50 -15.79
N ARG A 25 6.96 -16.34 -16.79
CA ARG A 25 7.49 -16.11 -18.15
C ARG A 25 7.11 -14.75 -18.71
N GLU A 26 5.94 -14.22 -18.33
CA GLU A 26 5.33 -13.04 -18.94
C GLU A 26 5.40 -11.79 -18.05
N ARG A 27 5.70 -11.94 -16.75
CA ARG A 27 5.79 -10.82 -15.81
C ARG A 27 7.14 -10.78 -15.12
N ARG A 28 7.79 -9.62 -15.23
CA ARG A 28 9.01 -9.29 -14.51
C ARG A 28 8.75 -8.12 -13.58
N TYR A 29 9.31 -8.23 -12.39
CA TYR A 29 9.28 -7.18 -11.38
C TYR A 29 10.69 -6.64 -11.14
N THR A 30 10.75 -5.39 -10.71
CA THR A 30 11.99 -4.69 -10.40
C THR A 30 12.03 -4.37 -8.92
N LEU A 31 13.11 -4.79 -8.24
CA LEU A 31 13.37 -4.45 -6.84
C LEU A 31 13.95 -3.04 -6.74
N ARG A 32 13.41 -2.23 -5.82
CA ARG A 32 13.87 -0.86 -5.56
C ARG A 32 13.89 -0.60 -4.05
N PRO A 33 15.03 -0.23 -3.43
CA PRO A 33 15.02 0.26 -2.06
C PRO A 33 14.38 1.65 -2.02
N PHE A 34 13.55 1.92 -1.02
CA PHE A 34 13.00 3.25 -0.74
C PHE A 34 14.13 4.26 -0.46
N ASN A 35 15.05 3.90 0.44
CA ASN A 35 16.25 4.66 0.73
C ASN A 35 17.47 4.01 0.08
N ARG A 36 17.92 4.56 -1.05
CA ARG A 36 19.12 4.09 -1.77
C ARG A 36 20.43 4.26 -1.01
N PHE A 37 20.45 5.06 0.07
CA PHE A 37 21.64 5.31 0.87
C PHE A 37 21.75 4.38 2.09
N ASP A 38 20.66 3.70 2.47
CA ASP A 38 20.63 2.70 3.54
C ASP A 38 19.85 1.46 3.08
N ILE A 39 20.43 0.77 2.11
CA ILE A 39 19.80 -0.35 1.38
C ILE A 39 19.42 -1.51 2.33
N GLU A 40 20.21 -1.73 3.38
CA GLU A 40 20.02 -2.87 4.30
C GLU A 40 18.87 -2.64 5.29
N ARG A 41 18.58 -1.39 5.66
CA ARG A 41 17.49 -1.05 6.60
C ARG A 41 16.29 -0.38 5.94
N SER A 42 16.31 -0.26 4.61
CA SER A 42 15.25 0.37 3.85
C SER A 42 14.04 -0.55 3.71
N MET A 43 12.84 0.03 3.64
CA MET A 43 11.69 -0.59 2.96
C MET A 43 12.05 -0.90 1.51
N TRP A 44 11.53 -2.00 0.97
CA TRP A 44 11.73 -2.43 -0.40
C TRP A 44 10.44 -2.43 -1.19
N TRP A 45 10.50 -1.91 -2.42
CA TRP A 45 9.43 -2.02 -3.41
C TRP A 45 9.72 -3.10 -4.43
N ILE A 46 8.67 -3.80 -4.84
CA ILE A 46 8.64 -4.76 -5.94
C ILE A 46 7.68 -4.20 -6.99
N VAL A 47 8.27 -3.60 -8.03
CA VAL A 47 7.56 -2.77 -9.01
C VAL A 47 7.27 -3.58 -10.29
N PRO A 48 6.05 -3.55 -10.85
CA PRO A 48 5.72 -4.27 -12.10
C PRO A 48 6.22 -3.55 -13.37
N SER A 49 7.32 -2.80 -13.27
CA SER A 49 7.96 -2.10 -14.39
C SER A 49 9.41 -1.75 -14.05
N ALA A 50 10.23 -1.52 -15.08
CA ALA A 50 11.55 -0.93 -14.94
C ALA A 50 11.52 0.61 -14.95
N ASP A 51 10.38 1.20 -15.35
CA ASP A 51 10.18 2.65 -15.47
C ASP A 51 10.49 3.40 -14.17
N TYR A 52 10.98 4.64 -14.32
CA TYR A 52 11.23 5.55 -13.21
C TYR A 52 10.81 6.98 -13.60
N PRO A 53 10.02 7.69 -12.75
CA PRO A 53 9.47 7.22 -11.49
C PRO A 53 8.31 6.22 -11.68
N ALA A 54 8.11 5.34 -10.70
CA ALA A 54 7.13 4.25 -10.77
C ALA A 54 5.77 4.60 -10.12
N PHE A 55 5.45 5.89 -9.96
CA PHE A 55 4.34 6.33 -9.11
C PHE A 55 2.97 5.79 -9.56
N ARG A 56 2.75 5.72 -10.88
CA ARG A 56 1.50 5.21 -11.46
C ARG A 56 1.18 3.75 -11.14
N PHE A 57 2.18 2.96 -10.71
CA PHE A 57 1.99 1.54 -10.44
C PHE A 57 1.63 1.28 -8.98
N GLY A 58 0.76 0.28 -8.77
CA GLY A 58 0.67 -0.42 -7.50
C GLY A 58 1.92 -1.28 -7.31
N LYS A 59 2.63 -1.08 -6.19
CA LYS A 59 3.91 -1.73 -5.90
C LYS A 59 3.72 -2.63 -4.70
N PHE A 60 4.21 -3.87 -4.75
CA PHE A 60 4.32 -4.58 -3.49
C PHE A 60 5.41 -3.92 -2.65
N PHE A 61 5.23 -3.88 -1.34
CA PHE A 61 6.26 -3.42 -0.43
C PHE A 61 6.56 -4.46 0.63
N VAL A 62 7.79 -4.41 1.13
CA VAL A 62 8.25 -5.15 2.30
C VAL A 62 9.00 -4.17 3.18
N ASP A 63 8.59 -4.07 4.44
CA ASP A 63 9.26 -3.25 5.45
C ASP A 63 9.50 -4.07 6.72
N GLU A 64 10.48 -3.66 7.51
CA GLU A 64 10.76 -4.25 8.81
C GLU A 64 10.55 -3.21 9.91
N VAL A 65 9.53 -3.42 10.73
CA VAL A 65 9.12 -2.49 11.77
C VAL A 65 9.07 -3.23 13.11
N ASN A 66 9.93 -2.85 14.04
CA ASN A 66 10.00 -3.42 15.40
C ASN A 66 10.11 -4.96 15.41
N GLY A 67 10.95 -5.52 14.55
CA GLY A 67 11.18 -6.97 14.45
C GLY A 67 10.03 -7.76 13.82
N LYS A 68 9.10 -7.07 13.15
CA LYS A 68 8.02 -7.67 12.35
C LYS A 68 8.12 -7.19 10.92
N PHE A 69 7.69 -8.03 9.98
CA PHE A 69 7.55 -7.62 8.58
C PHE A 69 6.17 -7.03 8.32
N GLU A 70 6.14 -5.86 7.68
CA GLU A 70 4.95 -5.34 7.01
C GLU A 70 5.08 -5.65 5.51
N VAL A 71 4.09 -6.35 4.95
CA VAL A 71 4.06 -6.71 3.52
C VAL A 71 2.69 -6.37 2.96
N GLY A 72 2.66 -5.73 1.80
CA GLY A 72 1.38 -5.36 1.20
C GLY A 72 1.51 -4.68 -0.15
N LEU A 73 0.47 -3.94 -0.51
CA LEU A 73 0.38 -3.17 -1.73
C LEU A 73 0.41 -1.67 -1.40
N HIS A 74 1.34 -0.94 -2.01
CA HIS A 74 1.47 0.51 -1.92
C HIS A 74 0.97 1.15 -3.21
N ILE A 75 0.07 2.11 -3.09
CA ILE A 75 -0.57 2.82 -4.21
C ILE A 75 -0.50 4.32 -3.95
N GLU A 76 -0.10 5.08 -4.95
CA GLU A 76 -0.01 6.54 -4.88
C GLU A 76 -1.08 7.17 -5.78
N LYS A 77 -1.61 8.32 -5.35
CA LYS A 77 -2.65 9.05 -6.07
C LYS A 77 -2.12 9.91 -7.21
N GLY A 78 -0.86 10.34 -7.22
CA GLY A 78 -0.38 11.29 -8.24
C GLY A 78 -0.98 12.69 -8.11
N LEU A 79 -0.70 13.55 -9.09
CA LEU A 79 -1.09 14.95 -9.15
C LEU A 79 -2.23 15.16 -10.16
N ILE A 80 -3.08 16.15 -9.93
CA ILE A 80 -4.14 16.51 -10.91
C ILE A 80 -3.60 17.49 -11.96
N GLN A 81 -2.64 18.30 -11.58
CA GLN A 81 -1.98 19.24 -12.48
C GLN A 81 -0.47 19.04 -12.39
N SER A 82 0.21 19.24 -13.52
CA SER A 82 1.67 19.18 -13.57
C SER A 82 2.27 20.31 -12.75
N ILE A 83 3.15 19.97 -11.82
CA ILE A 83 4.03 20.91 -11.12
C ILE A 83 5.43 20.78 -11.74
N ASP A 84 6.12 21.89 -11.99
CA ASP A 84 7.49 21.94 -12.50
C ASP A 84 7.74 21.12 -13.78
N ASN A 85 6.75 21.08 -14.69
CA ASN A 85 6.82 20.30 -15.94
C ASN A 85 7.11 18.80 -15.73
N LYS A 86 6.53 18.18 -14.70
CA LYS A 86 6.59 16.73 -14.46
C LYS A 86 5.28 16.04 -14.87
N PRO A 87 4.99 15.91 -16.18
CA PRO A 87 3.74 15.31 -16.66
C PRO A 87 3.56 13.86 -16.23
N GLU A 88 4.64 13.14 -15.94
CA GLU A 88 4.62 11.76 -15.45
C GLU A 88 4.01 11.61 -14.05
N LEU A 89 3.90 12.70 -13.30
CA LEU A 89 3.23 12.72 -11.99
C LEU A 89 1.72 12.95 -12.12
N VAL A 90 1.26 13.36 -13.30
CA VAL A 90 -0.15 13.69 -13.51
C VAL A 90 -0.96 12.41 -13.67
N LEU A 91 -2.05 12.34 -12.92
CA LEU A 91 -3.05 11.29 -12.98
C LEU A 91 -3.57 11.13 -14.40
N ASN A 92 -3.69 9.87 -14.81
CA ASN A 92 -4.38 9.45 -16.02
C ASN A 92 -4.91 8.02 -15.80
N ASP A 93 -5.67 7.52 -16.76
CA ASP A 93 -6.31 6.20 -16.73
C ASP A 93 -5.34 5.02 -16.53
N THR A 94 -4.03 5.21 -16.70
CA THR A 94 -3.01 4.17 -16.44
C THR A 94 -2.59 4.05 -14.97
N TRP A 95 -3.04 4.96 -14.09
CA TRP A 95 -2.70 4.92 -12.67
C TRP A 95 -3.49 3.86 -11.91
N ALA A 96 -2.79 3.04 -11.14
CA ALA A 96 -3.38 2.04 -10.25
C ALA A 96 -4.31 2.65 -9.19
N TRP A 97 -4.17 3.95 -8.92
CA TRP A 97 -5.09 4.70 -8.07
C TRP A 97 -6.56 4.52 -8.47
N TYR A 98 -6.89 4.65 -9.76
CA TYR A 98 -8.28 4.54 -10.21
C TYR A 98 -8.83 3.13 -10.02
N VAL A 99 -8.01 2.10 -10.28
CA VAL A 99 -8.38 0.70 -10.02
C VAL A 99 -8.63 0.48 -8.54
N PHE A 100 -7.81 1.06 -7.67
CA PHE A 100 -7.97 0.94 -6.21
C PHE A 100 -9.24 1.62 -5.70
N ILE A 101 -9.52 2.84 -6.15
CA ILE A 101 -10.71 3.59 -5.73
C ILE A 101 -11.99 2.86 -6.18
N ASP A 102 -12.01 2.32 -7.40
CA ASP A 102 -13.13 1.52 -7.88
C ASP A 102 -13.28 0.22 -7.07
N ALA A 103 -12.19 -0.50 -6.82
CA ALA A 103 -12.21 -1.71 -5.99
C ALA A 103 -12.64 -1.44 -4.54
N LEU A 104 -12.31 -0.28 -3.97
CA LEU A 104 -12.81 0.16 -2.67
C LEU A 104 -14.32 0.42 -2.72
N ALA A 105 -14.80 1.15 -3.73
CA ALA A 105 -16.22 1.48 -3.89
C ALA A 105 -17.07 0.21 -4.01
N ASN A 106 -16.54 -0.79 -4.72
CA ASN A 106 -17.17 -2.09 -4.94
C ASN A 106 -16.90 -3.13 -3.83
N ARG A 107 -16.28 -2.73 -2.71
CA ARG A 107 -15.93 -3.57 -1.54
C ARG A 107 -14.93 -4.69 -1.78
N GLU A 108 -14.41 -4.83 -3.00
CA GLU A 108 -13.49 -5.91 -3.39
C GLU A 108 -12.22 -5.95 -2.53
N VAL A 109 -11.68 -4.78 -2.15
CA VAL A 109 -10.50 -4.71 -1.28
C VAL A 109 -10.78 -5.34 0.08
N GLY A 110 -11.92 -4.99 0.69
CA GLY A 110 -12.32 -5.51 1.99
C GLY A 110 -12.54 -7.02 1.95
N GLU A 111 -13.27 -7.50 0.95
CA GLU A 111 -13.57 -8.92 0.76
C GLU A 111 -12.29 -9.74 0.56
N ARG A 112 -11.39 -9.30 -0.34
CA ARG A 112 -10.12 -10.00 -0.60
C ARG A 112 -9.24 -10.07 0.65
N LEU A 113 -9.15 -8.97 1.41
CA LEU A 113 -8.35 -8.92 2.63
C LEU A 113 -8.94 -9.79 3.74
N THR A 114 -10.28 -9.84 3.88
CA THR A 114 -10.95 -10.77 4.80
C THR A 114 -10.69 -12.23 4.41
N THR A 115 -10.82 -12.59 3.12
CA THR A 115 -10.48 -13.94 2.64
C THR A 115 -9.01 -14.30 2.90
N ILE A 116 -8.09 -13.35 2.76
CA ILE A 116 -6.69 -13.57 3.12
C ILE A 116 -6.57 -13.91 4.62
N GLN A 117 -7.17 -13.12 5.52
CA GLN A 117 -7.16 -13.38 6.96
C GLN A 117 -7.72 -14.77 7.29
N GLU A 118 -8.83 -15.16 6.68
CA GLU A 118 -9.44 -16.47 6.87
C GLU A 118 -8.52 -17.61 6.44
N SER A 119 -7.75 -17.41 5.36
CA SER A 119 -6.84 -18.42 4.83
C SER A 119 -5.53 -18.58 5.63
N VAL A 120 -5.03 -17.50 6.22
CA VAL A 120 -3.75 -17.46 6.94
C VAL A 120 -3.91 -17.55 8.47
N GLY A 121 -5.13 -17.32 8.97
CA GLY A 121 -5.44 -17.28 10.40
C GLY A 121 -5.16 -15.91 11.03
N ASN A 122 -5.30 -15.85 12.36
CA ASN A 122 -5.24 -14.62 13.14
C ASN A 122 -3.81 -14.19 13.54
N ASP A 123 -2.79 -14.93 13.11
CA ASP A 123 -1.39 -14.60 13.40
C ASP A 123 -0.87 -13.42 12.56
N ILE A 124 -1.64 -13.01 11.55
CA ILE A 124 -1.33 -11.88 10.67
C ILE A 124 -2.31 -10.73 10.94
N GLY A 125 -1.76 -9.55 11.25
CA GLY A 125 -2.53 -8.32 11.30
C GLY A 125 -2.78 -7.79 9.89
N ILE A 126 -4.02 -7.40 9.59
CA ILE A 126 -4.39 -6.77 8.32
C ILE A 126 -4.88 -5.36 8.58
N ALA A 127 -4.40 -4.42 7.77
CA ALA A 127 -4.79 -3.03 7.84
C ALA A 127 -4.75 -2.34 6.47
N VAL A 128 -5.56 -1.29 6.33
CA VAL A 128 -5.45 -0.30 5.26
C VAL A 128 -5.00 1.01 5.89
N ARG A 129 -3.87 1.54 5.41
CA ARG A 129 -3.29 2.81 5.85
C ARG A 129 -3.35 3.80 4.70
N VAL A 130 -3.84 5.00 4.98
CA VAL A 130 -3.81 6.12 4.04
C VAL A 130 -3.07 7.27 4.70
N GLU A 131 -2.10 7.83 3.99
CA GLU A 131 -1.23 8.90 4.47
C GLU A 131 -1.19 10.03 3.45
N ILE A 132 -1.15 11.26 3.97
CA ILE A 132 -1.06 12.50 3.21
C ILE A 132 0.13 13.27 3.79
N PRO A 133 1.31 13.17 3.16
CA PRO A 133 2.55 13.73 3.69
C PRO A 133 2.44 15.19 4.10
N ASP A 134 1.90 16.06 3.23
CA ASP A 134 1.80 17.50 3.48
C ASP A 134 1.04 17.84 4.77
N LEU A 135 -0.04 17.09 5.06
CA LEU A 135 -0.81 17.27 6.30
C LEU A 135 -0.08 16.70 7.51
N ILE A 136 0.60 15.55 7.36
CA ILE A 136 1.43 14.96 8.42
C ILE A 136 2.56 15.91 8.81
N GLU A 137 3.24 16.51 7.83
CA GLU A 137 4.32 17.48 8.05
C GLU A 137 3.80 18.75 8.71
N ALA A 138 2.57 19.17 8.41
CA ALA A 138 1.89 20.26 9.09
C ALA A 138 1.38 19.91 10.50
N GLY A 139 1.52 18.66 10.94
CA GLY A 139 1.02 18.18 12.24
C GLY A 139 -0.50 18.01 12.29
N ASP A 140 -1.17 17.95 11.14
CA ASP A 140 -2.61 17.76 11.04
C ASP A 140 -2.98 16.28 11.17
N GLU A 141 -3.84 15.95 12.14
CA GLU A 141 -4.29 14.59 12.41
C GLU A 141 -5.08 13.98 11.23
N ARG A 142 -5.64 14.82 10.35
CA ARG A 142 -6.28 14.39 9.09
C ARG A 142 -5.27 13.87 8.07
N GLY A 143 -3.97 14.01 8.32
CA GLY A 143 -2.93 13.50 7.43
C GLY A 143 -2.82 11.98 7.41
N LYS A 144 -3.47 11.26 8.32
CA LYS A 144 -3.41 9.79 8.35
C LYS A 144 -4.73 9.15 8.75
N ARG A 145 -5.05 8.01 8.14
CA ARG A 145 -6.15 7.14 8.56
C ARG A 145 -5.74 5.68 8.53
N LEU A 146 -6.14 4.94 9.56
CA LEU A 146 -5.79 3.53 9.73
C LEU A 146 -7.06 2.74 10.04
N ILE A 147 -7.39 1.80 9.16
CA ILE A 147 -8.49 0.86 9.39
C ILE A 147 -7.91 -0.54 9.50
N GLN A 148 -8.18 -1.22 10.62
CA GLN A 148 -7.65 -2.55 10.91
C GLN A 148 -8.75 -3.61 10.86
N LEU A 149 -8.44 -4.79 10.34
CA LEU A 149 -9.35 -5.94 10.40
C LEU A 149 -9.13 -6.68 11.72
N ARG A 150 -10.15 -6.70 12.57
CA ARG A 150 -10.14 -7.32 13.89
C ARG A 150 -11.27 -8.32 14.00
N GLN A 151 -10.92 -9.60 14.19
CA GLN A 151 -11.91 -10.67 14.38
C GLN A 151 -12.99 -10.68 13.27
N GLY A 152 -12.57 -10.49 12.01
CA GLY A 152 -13.47 -10.44 10.85
C GLY A 152 -14.24 -9.12 10.66
N GLN A 153 -14.03 -8.11 11.51
CA GLN A 153 -14.67 -6.79 11.40
C GLN A 153 -13.65 -5.67 11.22
N TRP A 154 -13.88 -4.77 10.26
CA TRP A 154 -13.06 -3.59 10.07
C TRP A 154 -13.32 -2.55 11.17
N TRP A 155 -12.24 -1.97 11.70
CA TRP A 155 -12.25 -1.03 12.82
C TRP A 155 -11.45 0.21 12.48
N ASP A 156 -12.05 1.38 12.65
CA ASP A 156 -11.40 2.67 12.42
C ASP A 156 -10.63 3.11 13.67
N GLU A 157 -9.31 3.27 13.54
CA GLU A 157 -8.46 3.64 14.68
C GLU A 157 -8.63 5.08 15.15
N GLN A 158 -9.06 5.98 14.29
CA GLN A 158 -9.26 7.38 14.63
C GLN A 158 -10.61 7.56 15.31
N ARG A 159 -11.66 6.90 14.80
CA ARG A 159 -13.03 7.01 15.35
C ARG A 159 -13.33 6.04 16.48
N LYS A 160 -12.50 5.01 16.66
CA LYS A 160 -12.70 3.95 17.66
C LYS A 160 -14.05 3.26 17.53
N GLU A 161 -14.44 2.95 16.30
CA GLU A 161 -15.70 2.28 15.98
C GLU A 161 -15.54 1.30 14.80
N PRO A 162 -16.46 0.33 14.65
CA PRO A 162 -16.53 -0.48 13.44
C PRO A 162 -16.78 0.38 12.19
N ALA A 163 -16.14 0.03 11.08
CA ALA A 163 -16.23 0.78 9.83
C ALA A 163 -16.35 -0.13 8.62
N ASP A 164 -16.78 0.45 7.50
CA ASP A 164 -16.66 -0.13 6.16
C ASP A 164 -15.52 0.60 5.45
N LEU A 165 -14.66 -0.10 4.69
CA LEU A 165 -13.51 0.53 4.03
C LEU A 165 -13.91 1.66 3.06
N ARG A 166 -15.16 1.69 2.57
CA ARG A 166 -15.67 2.79 1.73
C ARG A 166 -15.67 4.14 2.46
N ILE A 167 -15.63 4.16 3.79
CA ILE A 167 -15.44 5.38 4.57
C ILE A 167 -14.17 6.15 4.19
N LEU A 168 -13.17 5.44 3.64
CA LEU A 168 -11.95 6.06 3.13
C LEU A 168 -12.26 6.95 1.93
N LEU A 169 -13.22 6.60 1.07
CA LEU A 169 -13.61 7.41 -0.09
C LEU A 169 -14.21 8.75 0.34
N ASP A 170 -15.18 8.70 1.26
CA ASP A 170 -15.83 9.89 1.80
C ASP A 170 -14.81 10.78 2.52
N TRP A 171 -13.94 10.16 3.32
CA TRP A 171 -12.92 10.87 4.06
C TRP A 171 -11.88 11.52 3.17
N ILE A 172 -11.35 10.77 2.22
CA ILE A 172 -10.44 11.27 1.20
C ILE A 172 -11.08 12.48 0.51
N GLY A 173 -12.31 12.35 0.02
CA GLY A 173 -13.02 13.46 -0.65
C GLY A 173 -13.32 14.66 0.25
N SER A 174 -13.35 14.49 1.58
CA SER A 174 -13.63 15.56 2.54
C SER A 174 -12.45 16.46 2.87
N ILE A 175 -11.23 16.10 2.45
CA ILE A 175 -10.03 16.86 2.81
C ILE A 175 -9.87 18.05 1.85
N GLU A 176 -10.30 19.22 2.33
CA GLU A 176 -10.16 20.49 1.63
C GLU A 176 -8.70 20.86 1.35
N GLY A 177 -8.47 21.63 0.27
CA GLY A 177 -7.13 22.07 -0.13
C GLY A 177 -6.29 20.99 -0.81
N ILE A 178 -6.74 19.74 -0.78
CA ILE A 178 -6.19 18.66 -1.60
C ILE A 178 -7.17 18.42 -2.74
N SER A 179 -6.73 18.66 -3.97
CA SER A 179 -7.56 18.36 -5.13
C SER A 179 -7.70 16.83 -5.22
N TRP A 180 -8.93 16.30 -5.08
CA TRP A 180 -9.20 14.84 -5.04
C TRP A 180 -9.77 14.24 -6.33
N TYR A 181 -10.06 15.06 -7.33
CA TYR A 181 -10.64 14.67 -8.61
C TYR A 181 -10.01 15.43 -9.76
#